data_AF-A0A257TTR1-F1
#
_entry.id   AF-A0A257TTR1-F1
#
_cell.length_a   1.000
_cell.length_b   1.000
_cell.length_c   1.000
_cell.angle_alpha   90.00
_cell.angle_beta   90.00
_cell.angle_gamma   90.00
#
_symmetry.space_group_name_H-M   'P 1'
#
loop_
_entity.id
_entity.type
_entity.pdbx_description
1 polymer ?
#
loop_
_entity_poly.entity_id
_entity_poly.type
_entity_poly.pdbx_seq_one_letter_code
_entity_poly.pdbx_strand_id
1 'polypeptide(L)'
;MKALLIGCGEMGEEALRDLVEFGGFEELRIGTRTPSRAEAVIQSLKKNGTRITLHELDASDVESVARLMSGCVVAVNCSPSLSQP
;
A
#
# COMPACT_ATOMS: atom_id res chain seq x y z
N MET A 1 2.74 -8.87 12.12
CA MET A 1 2.11 -7.53 12.07
C MET A 1 1.78 -7.15 10.62
N LYS A 2 0.68 -6.41 10.39
CA LYS A 2 0.23 -6.02 9.05
C LYS A 2 0.25 -4.50 8.86
N ALA A 3 0.63 -4.05 7.68
CA ALA A 3 0.60 -2.64 7.28
C ALA A 3 -0.27 -2.44 6.03
N LEU A 4 -0.82 -1.23 5.89
CA LEU A 4 -1.52 -0.78 4.69
C LEU A 4 -0.75 0.39 4.06
N LEU A 5 -0.50 0.33 2.76
CA LEU A 5 -0.04 1.43 1.92
C LEU A 5 -1.17 1.83 0.97
N ILE A 6 -1.59 3.10 1.00
CA ILE A 6 -2.61 3.65 0.10
C ILE A 6 -1.91 4.52 -0.94
N GLY A 7 -2.05 4.17 -2.22
CA GLY A 7 -1.41 4.86 -3.33
C GLY A 7 -0.05 4.24 -3.70
N CYS A 8 0.17 4.06 -5.00
CA CYS A 8 1.40 3.51 -5.58
C CYS A 8 1.89 4.38 -6.76
N GLY A 9 1.86 5.70 -6.59
CA GLY A 9 2.64 6.63 -7.43
C GLY A 9 4.08 6.73 -6.92
N GLU A 10 4.88 7.69 -7.41
CA GLU A 10 6.32 7.79 -7.08
C GLU A 10 6.62 7.70 -5.57
N MET A 11 5.93 8.49 -4.74
CA MET A 11 6.08 8.43 -3.29
C MET A 11 5.65 7.08 -2.69
N GLY A 12 4.60 6.46 -3.23
CA GLY A 12 4.13 5.16 -2.78
C GLY A 12 5.08 4.03 -3.17
N GLU A 13 5.76 4.15 -4.32
CA GLU A 13 6.77 3.18 -4.76
C GLU A 13 8.00 3.19 -3.83
N GLU A 14 8.48 4.36 -3.42
CA GLU A 14 9.58 4.47 -2.46
C GLU A 14 9.15 4.03 -1.05
N ALA A 15 7.95 4.42 -0.60
CA ALA A 15 7.41 3.94 0.68
C ALA A 15 7.26 2.40 0.68
N LEU A 16 6.84 1.80 -0.44
CA LEU A 16 6.77 0.36 -0.60
C LEU A 16 8.15 -0.29 -0.44
N ARG A 17 9.21 0.27 -1.04
CA ARG A 17 10.59 -0.21 -0.88
C ARG A 17 11.02 -0.18 0.58
N ASP A 18 10.86 0.96 1.24
CA ASP A 18 11.25 1.15 2.64
C ASP A 18 10.47 0.24 3.60
N LEU A 19 9.16 0.08 3.39
CA LEU A 19 8.33 -0.79 4.23
C LEU A 19 8.69 -2.28 4.08
N VAL A 20 9.11 -2.71 2.89
CA VAL A 20 9.55 -4.08 2.63
C VAL A 20 10.97 -4.32 3.16
N GLU A 21 11.86 -3.35 3.03
CA GLU A 21 13.26 -3.49 3.44
C GLU A 21 13.44 -3.35 4.96
N PHE A 22 12.80 -2.33 5.55
CA PHE A 22 13.03 -1.92 6.95
C PHE A 22 11.81 -2.07 7.86
N GLY A 23 10.61 -2.20 7.29
CA GLY A 23 9.36 -2.14 8.07
C GLY A 23 9.09 -3.35 8.97
N GLY A 24 9.70 -4.51 8.70
CA GLY A 24 9.56 -5.71 9.55
C GLY A 24 8.12 -6.26 9.61
N PHE A 25 7.30 -6.01 8.58
CA PHE A 25 5.92 -6.49 8.52
C PHE A 25 5.82 -7.91 7.97
N GLU A 26 4.91 -8.71 8.53
CA GLU A 26 4.56 -10.04 7.99
C GLU A 26 3.72 -9.90 6.71
N GLU A 27 2.86 -8.88 6.66
CA GLU A 27 2.01 -8.60 5.52
C GLU A 27 1.94 -7.10 5.23
N LEU A 28 2.18 -6.72 3.97
CA LEU A 28 1.94 -5.39 3.46
C LEU A 28 0.80 -5.45 2.44
N ARG A 29 -0.28 -4.73 2.74
CA ARG A 29 -1.42 -4.54 1.83
C ARG A 29 -1.22 -3.24 1.07
N ILE A 30 -1.39 -3.28 -0.23
CA ILE A 30 -1.29 -2.10 -1.10
C ILE A 30 -2.67 -1.86 -1.69
N GLY A 31 -3.26 -0.69 -1.43
CA GLY A 31 -4.46 -0.22 -2.07
C GLY A 31 -4.13 0.85 -3.10
N THR A 32 -4.50 0.64 -4.37
CA THR A 32 -4.27 1.63 -5.44
C THR A 32 -5.39 1.58 -6.47
N ARG A 33 -5.68 2.71 -7.12
CA ARG A 33 -6.65 2.76 -8.23
C ARG A 33 -6.16 2.02 -9.48
N THR A 34 -4.86 1.79 -9.61
CA THR A 34 -4.26 1.14 -10.78
C THR A 34 -3.29 0.03 -10.36
N PRO A 35 -3.80 -1.18 -10.09
CA PRO A 35 -2.99 -2.31 -9.61
C PRO A 35 -1.80 -2.67 -10.52
N SER A 36 -2.00 -2.67 -11.83
CA SER A 36 -0.97 -3.08 -12.80
C SER A 36 0.38 -2.35 -12.66
N ARG A 37 0.37 -1.07 -12.26
CA ARG A 37 1.59 -0.30 -11.99
C ARG A 37 2.32 -0.79 -10.74
N ALA A 38 1.56 -1.09 -9.68
CA ALA A 38 2.11 -1.61 -8.44
C ALA A 38 2.71 -3.02 -8.62
N GLU A 39 2.10 -3.85 -9.47
CA GLU A 39 2.61 -5.20 -9.75
C GLU A 39 4.06 -5.17 -10.27
N ALA A 40 4.38 -4.29 -11.22
CA ALA A 40 5.72 -4.17 -11.77
C ALA A 40 6.76 -3.86 -10.68
N VAL A 41 6.43 -2.95 -9.77
CA VAL A 41 7.31 -2.60 -8.65
C VAL A 41 7.45 -3.79 -7.70
N ILE A 42 6.34 -4.44 -7.32
CA ILE A 42 6.33 -5.62 -6.43
C ILE A 42 7.21 -6.76 -6.98
N GLN A 43 7.19 -7.00 -8.30
CA GLN A 43 8.03 -8.01 -8.93
C GLN A 43 9.53 -7.66 -8.88
N SER A 44 9.88 -6.38 -8.81
CA SER A 44 11.27 -5.92 -8.72
C SER A 44 11.85 -6.00 -7.29
N LEU A 45 11.01 -6.19 -6.26
CA LEU A 45 11.44 -6.14 -4.87
C LEU A 45 12.05 -7.48 -4.41
N LYS A 46 13.18 -7.39 -3.72
CA LYS A 46 13.69 -8.49 -2.90
C LYS A 46 12.87 -8.54 -1.61
N LYS A 47 11.99 -9.54 -1.51
CA LYS A 47 11.10 -9.70 -0.36
C LYS A 47 11.85 -10.32 0.81
N ASN A 48 11.93 -9.62 1.94
CA ASN A 48 12.56 -10.11 3.18
C ASN A 48 11.57 -10.92 4.05
N GLY A 49 10.80 -11.81 3.43
CA GLY A 49 9.75 -12.59 4.10
C GLY A 49 8.40 -11.88 4.27
N THR A 50 8.30 -10.59 3.94
CA THR A 50 7.04 -9.85 3.91
C THR A 50 6.13 -10.33 2.77
N ARG A 51 4.90 -10.73 3.11
CA ARG A 51 3.85 -11.05 2.14
C ARG A 51 3.22 -9.77 1.62
N ILE A 52 3.28 -9.54 0.31
CA ILE A 52 2.66 -8.37 -0.31
C ILE A 52 1.34 -8.79 -0.98
N THR A 53 0.26 -8.07 -0.68
CA THR A 53 -1.03 -8.24 -1.36
C THR A 53 -1.48 -6.93 -1.97
N LEU A 54 -2.03 -6.99 -3.17
CA LEU A 54 -2.43 -5.84 -3.95
C LEU A 54 -3.94 -5.83 -4.13
N HIS A 55 -4.53 -4.66 -3.92
CA HIS A 55 -5.97 -4.44 -3.95
C HIS A 55 -6.26 -3.21 -4.80
N GLU A 56 -7.24 -3.33 -5.70
CA GLU A 56 -7.84 -2.16 -6.31
C GLU A 56 -8.60 -1.39 -5.23
N LEU A 57 -8.29 -0.10 -5.08
CA LEU A 57 -8.88 0.74 -4.04
C LEU A 57 -9.07 2.17 -4.53
N ASP A 58 -10.30 2.66 -4.41
CA ASP A 58 -10.59 4.08 -4.40
C ASP A 58 -10.46 4.60 -2.96
N ALA A 59 -9.52 5.53 -2.75
CA ALA A 59 -9.28 6.11 -1.42
C ALA A 59 -10.43 7.03 -0.95
N SER A 60 -11.35 7.43 -1.84
CA SER A 60 -12.56 8.16 -1.48
C SER A 60 -13.69 7.26 -0.95
N ASP A 61 -13.62 5.94 -1.20
CA ASP A 61 -14.53 4.96 -0.62
C ASP A 61 -14.07 4.57 0.78
N VAL A 62 -14.61 5.28 1.77
CA VAL A 62 -14.29 5.11 3.20
C VAL A 62 -14.54 3.68 3.67
N GLU A 63 -15.60 3.01 3.19
CA GLU A 63 -15.91 1.64 3.62
C GLU A 63 -14.88 0.64 3.08
N SER A 64 -14.47 0.80 1.83
CA SER A 64 -13.45 -0.05 1.23
C SER A 64 -12.07 0.17 1.87
N VAL A 65 -11.72 1.43 2.19
CA VAL A 65 -10.51 1.74 2.97
C VAL A 65 -10.58 1.09 4.35
N ALA A 66 -11.69 1.24 5.08
CA ALA A 66 -11.85 0.67 6.42
C ALA A 66 -11.77 -0.86 6.41
N ARG A 67 -12.39 -1.53 5.42
CA ARG A 67 -12.30 -2.98 5.23
C ARG A 67 -10.85 -3.43 5.01
N LEU A 68 -10.11 -2.74 4.15
CA LEU A 68 -8.73 -3.10 3.85
C LEU A 68 -7.77 -2.82 5.01
N MET A 69 -8.02 -1.76 5.77
CA MET A 69 -7.27 -1.37 6.96
C MET A 69 -7.48 -2.30 8.15
N SER A 70 -8.56 -3.08 8.18
CA SER A 70 -8.88 -3.99 9.28
C SER A 70 -7.74 -4.99 9.57
N GLY A 71 -7.23 -4.96 10.81
CA GLY A 71 -6.12 -5.77 11.28
C GLY A 71 -4.73 -5.25 10.90
N CYS A 72 -4.62 -4.10 10.23
CA CYS A 72 -3.36 -3.38 10.07
C CYS A 72 -3.06 -2.55 11.31
N VAL A 73 -1.79 -2.54 11.73
CA VAL A 73 -1.31 -1.73 12.87
C VAL A 73 -0.86 -0.34 12.44
N VAL A 74 -0.60 -0.16 11.14
CA VAL A 74 -0.20 1.11 10.54
C VAL A 74 -0.83 1.24 9.16
N ALA A 75 -1.20 2.46 8.80
CA ALA A 75 -1.60 2.85 7.46
C ALA A 75 -0.73 4.03 7.00
N VAL A 76 -0.17 3.91 5.80
CA VAL A 76 0.65 4.94 5.15
C VAL A 76 -0.13 5.47 3.96
N ASN A 77 -0.47 6.75 3.99
CA ASN A 77 -1.20 7.39 2.91
C ASN A 77 -0.24 8.12 1.97
N CYS A 78 -0.02 7.54 0.80
CA CYS A 78 0.73 8.10 -0.33
C CYS A 78 -0.20 8.42 -1.51
N SER A 79 -1.51 8.51 -1.28
CA SER A 79 -2.44 9.02 -2.29
C SER A 79 -2.38 10.55 -2.33
N PRO A 80 -2.66 11.17 -3.50
CA PRO A 80 -2.75 12.62 -3.59
C PRO A 80 -3.73 13.16 -2.54
N SER A 81 -3.38 14.26 -1.89
CA SER A 81 -4.33 15.00 -1.08
C SER A 81 -5.53 15.35 -1.95
N LEU A 82 -6.73 14.92 -1.53
CA LEU A 82 -7.97 15.44 -2.09
C LEU A 82 -7.95 16.94 -1.83
N SER A 83 -7.59 17.74 -2.82
CA SER A 83 -7.96 19.15 -2.83
C SER A 83 -9.48 19.16 -2.78
N GLN A 84 -10.04 19.51 -1.63
CA GLN A 84 -11.45 19.87 -1.58
C GLN A 84 -11.63 21.02 -2.59
N PRO A 85 -12.69 20.98 -3.43
CA PRO A 85 -13.01 22.10 -4.31
C PRO A 85 -13.26 23.38 -3.51
#